data_AF-A0A497KKH9-F1
#
_entry.id   AF-A0A497KKH9-F1
#
_cell.length_a   1.000
_cell.length_b   1.000
_cell.length_c   1.000
_cell.angle_alpha   90.00
_cell.angle_beta   90.00
_cell.angle_gamma   90.00
#
_symmetry.space_group_name_H-M   'P 1'
#
loop_
_entity.id
_entity.type
_entity.pdbx_description
1 polymer ?
#
loop_
_entity_poly.entity_id
_entity_poly.type
_entity_poly.pdbx_seq_one_letter_code
_entity_poly.pdbx_strand_id
1 'polypeptide(L)' 'MTFGVLYLVAYFWTLIDLSVDMVIKNARLVSPRGITEAGVAVKDGKIAAVARDIHLPKAENVIDAKGN' A
#
# COMPACT_ATOMS: atom_id res chain seq x y z
N MET A 1 29.57 22.97 -2.53
CA MET A 1 29.31 22.03 -1.42
C MET A 1 27.81 21.74 -1.27
N THR A 2 27.09 21.35 -2.34
CA THR A 2 25.61 21.28 -2.28
C THR A 2 25.00 20.09 -3.03
N PHE A 3 25.73 19.40 -3.89
CA PHE A 3 25.18 18.24 -4.63
C PHE A 3 25.12 16.94 -3.79
N GLY A 4 26.02 16.77 -2.82
CA GLY A 4 26.09 15.54 -1.99
C GLY A 4 24.90 15.38 -1.03
N VAL A 5 24.45 16.47 -0.41
CA VAL A 5 23.29 16.45 0.52
C VAL A 5 21.99 16.23 -0.24
N LEU A 6 21.82 16.82 -1.43
CA LEU A 6 20.63 16.65 -2.25
C LEU A 6 20.47 15.21 -2.75
N TYR A 7 21.58 14.58 -3.16
CA TYR A 7 21.62 13.16 -3.52
C TYR A 7 21.26 12.30 -2.31
N LEU A 8 21.88 12.52 -1.15
CA LEU A 8 21.59 11.70 0.03
C LEU A 8 20.13 11.80 0.47
N VAL A 9 19.54 13.00 0.42
CA VAL A 9 18.11 13.22 0.74
C VAL A 9 17.21 12.55 -0.30
N ALA A 10 17.46 12.68 -1.59
CA ALA A 10 16.68 11.99 -2.63
C ALA A 10 16.74 10.47 -2.49
N TYR A 11 17.94 9.92 -2.19
CA TYR A 11 18.11 8.50 -1.91
C TYR A 11 17.40 8.09 -0.62
N PHE A 12 17.43 8.93 0.40
CA PHE A 12 16.71 8.73 1.67
C PHE A 12 15.20 8.66 1.46
N TRP A 13 14.61 9.48 0.56
CA TRP A 13 13.20 9.39 0.19
C TRP A 13 12.88 8.14 -0.67
N THR A 14 13.78 7.69 -1.54
CA THR A 14 13.61 6.39 -2.23
C THR A 14 13.84 5.17 -1.33
N LEU A 15 14.48 5.36 -0.17
CA LEU A 15 14.62 4.38 0.90
C LEU A 15 13.41 4.39 1.86
N ILE A 16 12.51 5.38 1.76
CA ILE A 16 11.17 5.26 2.33
C ILE A 16 10.46 4.22 1.50
N ASP A 17 10.30 3.08 2.13
CA ASP A 17 9.83 1.84 1.55
C ASP A 17 8.56 2.06 0.71
N LEU A 18 8.67 1.82 -0.60
CA LEU A 18 7.53 1.70 -1.52
C LEU A 18 6.63 0.49 -1.18
N SER A 19 7.07 -0.34 -0.22
CA SER A 19 6.32 -1.47 0.28
C SER A 19 5.48 -1.12 1.51
N VAL A 20 4.35 -1.81 1.60
CA VAL A 20 3.42 -1.70 2.72
C VAL A 20 3.54 -2.92 3.63
N ASP A 21 3.08 -2.80 4.86
CA ASP A 21 3.25 -3.88 5.83
C ASP A 21 2.32 -5.05 5.49
N MET A 22 1.12 -4.72 4.98
CA MET A 22 0.11 -5.70 4.62
C MET A 22 -0.74 -5.27 3.44
N VAL A 23 -1.07 -6.24 2.58
CA VAL A 23 -2.09 -6.13 1.54
C VAL A 23 -3.16 -7.18 1.77
N ILE A 24 -4.42 -6.76 1.69
CA ILE A 24 -5.60 -7.63 1.64
C ILE A 24 -6.12 -7.58 0.20
N LYS A 25 -6.14 -8.72 -0.50
CA LYS A 25 -6.59 -8.85 -1.90
C LYS A 25 -7.86 -9.68 -2.01
N ASN A 26 -8.52 -9.66 -3.18
CA ASN A 26 -9.77 -10.38 -3.46
C ASN A 26 -10.88 -10.09 -2.44
N ALA A 27 -10.98 -8.86 -1.94
CA ALA A 27 -11.92 -8.49 -0.88
C ALA A 27 -13.18 -7.79 -1.43
N ARG A 28 -14.29 -7.94 -0.71
CA ARG A 28 -15.52 -7.17 -0.94
C ARG A 28 -15.67 -6.12 0.14
N LEU A 29 -15.22 -4.90 -0.16
CA LEU A 29 -15.25 -3.80 0.80
C LEU A 29 -16.67 -3.28 0.98
N VAL A 30 -17.16 -3.36 2.21
CA VAL A 30 -18.48 -2.84 2.60
C VAL A 30 -18.30 -1.49 3.27
N SER A 31 -18.94 -0.46 2.74
CA SER A 31 -18.96 0.89 3.32
C SER A 31 -20.37 1.47 3.25
N PRO A 32 -20.66 2.57 3.97
CA PRO A 32 -21.94 3.28 3.82
C PRO A 32 -22.24 3.76 2.39
N ARG A 33 -21.21 3.84 1.53
CA ARG A 33 -21.35 4.22 0.11
C ARG A 33 -21.70 3.03 -0.81
N GLY A 34 -21.69 1.81 -0.29
CA GLY A 34 -21.95 0.59 -1.04
C GLY A 34 -20.83 -0.44 -0.91
N ILE A 35 -20.91 -1.46 -1.77
CA ILE A 35 -19.98 -2.58 -1.83
C ILE A 35 -19.04 -2.39 -3.03
N THR A 36 -17.74 -2.61 -2.85
CA THR A 36 -16.74 -2.49 -3.93
C THR A 36 -15.76 -3.66 -3.89
N GLU A 37 -15.49 -4.24 -5.06
CA GLU A 37 -14.45 -5.26 -5.23
C GLU A 37 -13.09 -4.59 -5.40
N ALA A 38 -12.31 -4.61 -4.32
CA ALA A 38 -11.01 -3.96 -4.24
C ALA A 38 -10.21 -4.55 -3.08
N GLY A 39 -8.88 -4.45 -3.18
CA GLY A 39 -8.00 -4.73 -2.06
C GLY A 39 -7.61 -3.47 -1.29
N VAL A 40 -6.97 -3.70 -0.15
CA VAL A 40 -6.58 -2.66 0.82
C VAL A 40 -5.11 -2.84 1.15
N ALA A 41 -4.36 -1.74 1.06
CA ALA A 41 -2.98 -1.65 1.51
C ALA A 41 -2.92 -0.99 2.89
N VAL A 42 -2.16 -1.56 3.81
CA VAL A 42 -1.99 -1.09 5.18
C VAL A 42 -0.52 -0.80 5.45
N LYS A 43 -0.24 0.42 5.90
CA LYS A 43 1.08 0.88 6.38
C LYS A 43 0.91 1.53 7.74
N ASP A 44 1.76 1.16 8.69
CA ASP A 44 1.77 1.69 10.06
C ASP A 44 0.40 1.60 10.75
N GLY A 45 -0.31 0.48 10.49
CA GLY A 45 -1.65 0.24 11.03
C GLY A 45 -2.77 1.12 10.44
N LYS A 46 -2.50 1.87 9.36
CA LYS A 46 -3.46 2.73 8.67
C LYS A 46 -3.69 2.28 7.24
N ILE A 47 -4.89 2.56 6.72
CA ILE A 47 -5.20 2.34 5.31
C ILE A 47 -4.37 3.35 4.49
N ALA A 48 -3.40 2.82 3.75
CA ALA A 48 -2.55 3.61 2.86
C ALA A 48 -3.17 3.75 1.47
N ALA A 49 -3.87 2.71 0.99
CA ALA A 49 -4.56 2.73 -0.30
C ALA A 49 -5.72 1.75 -0.36
N VAL A 50 -6.70 2.07 -1.22
CA VAL A 50 -7.77 1.17 -1.67
C VAL A 50 -7.75 1.16 -3.20
N ALA A 51 -7.53 0.00 -3.80
CA ALA A 51 -7.38 -0.13 -5.24
C ALA A 51 -7.72 -1.56 -5.71
N ARG A 52 -7.84 -1.76 -7.02
CA ARG A 52 -7.88 -3.11 -7.59
C ARG A 52 -6.57 -3.84 -7.29
N ASP A 53 -6.64 -5.15 -7.13
CA ASP A 53 -5.50 -6.00 -6.74
C ASP A 53 -4.25 -5.80 -7.62
N ILE A 54 -4.44 -5.59 -8.92
CA ILE A 54 -3.36 -5.35 -9.89
C ILE A 54 -2.58 -4.04 -9.64
N HIS A 55 -3.16 -3.11 -8.89
CA HIS A 55 -2.58 -1.80 -8.56
C HIS A 55 -2.13 -1.71 -7.10
N LEU A 56 -2.21 -2.81 -6.34
CA LEU A 56 -1.74 -2.81 -4.95
C LEU A 56 -0.21 -2.83 -4.92
N PRO A 57 0.41 -2.08 -3.99
CA PRO A 57 1.85 -2.10 -3.80
C PRO A 57 2.32 -3.46 -3.31
N LYS A 58 3.64 -3.70 -3.38
CA LYS A 58 4.25 -4.87 -2.73
C LYS A 58 4.06 -4.78 -1.22
N ALA A 59 3.87 -5.92 -0.58
CA ALA A 59 3.74 -5.99 0.86
C ALA A 59 4.51 -7.18 1.45
N GLU A 60 4.93 -7.03 2.70
CA GLU A 60 5.53 -8.14 3.47
C GLU A 60 4.51 -9.24 3.71
N ASN A 61 3.27 -8.86 4.06
CA ASN A 61 2.17 -9.78 4.28
C ASN A 61 1.07 -9.61 3.23
N VAL A 62 0.64 -10.72 2.65
CA VAL A 62 -0.49 -10.75 1.71
C VAL A 62 -1.57 -11.66 2.27
N ILE A 63 -2.75 -11.09 2.51
CA ILE A 63 -3.95 -11.79 2.92
C ILE A 63 -4.89 -11.91 1.73
N ASP A 64 -5.32 -13.13 1.42
CA ASP A 64 -6.36 -13.38 0.43
C ASP A 64 -7.73 -13.47 1.12
N ALA A 65 -8.60 -12.49 0.89
CA ALA A 65 -9.93 -12.45 1.49
C ALA A 65 -10.90 -13.46 0.87
N LYS A 66 -10.56 -14.07 -0.28
CA LYS A 66 -11.37 -15.11 -0.95
C LYS A 66 -12.81 -14.67 -1.23
N GLY A 67 -13.02 -13.39 -1.51
CA GLY A 67 -14.33 -12.79 -1.78
C GLY A 67 -15.15 -12.43 -0.54
N ASN A 68 -14.56 -12.52 0.66
CA ASN A 68 -15.17 -12.00 1.88
C ASN A 68 -14.95 -10.49 2.07
#